data_AF-A0A931VQ90-F1
#
_entry.id   AF-A0A931VQ90-F1
#
_cell.length_a   1.000
_cell.length_b   1.000
_cell.length_c   1.000
_cell.angle_alpha   90.00
_cell.angle_beta   90.00
_cell.angle_gamma   90.00
#
_symmetry.space_group_name_H-M   'P 1'
#
loop_
_entity.id
_entity.type
_entity.pdbx_description
1 polymer ?
#
loop_
_entity_poly.entity_id
_entity_poly.type
_entity_poly.pdbx_seq_one_letter_code
_entity_poly.pdbx_strand_id
1 'polypeptide(L)'
;MLTLQVSQLQSLGGSKTIQDLVLACNLARCGDPQTQTDLNSLEAEWQAANAARIDNPLVKSVINNPAATELSAFRESFPDNVEVIVTNKYGLNLAATQRTSRYSYLEEDWWRTAYNNGSGAIYIGEPELLASIGRPVIIIAVPLYATG
;
A
#
# COMPACT_ATOMS: atom_id res chain seq x y z
N MET A 1 1.53 12.95 18.97
CA MET A 1 0.41 12.13 18.47
C MET A 1 0.60 11.79 16.99
N LEU A 2 0.71 12.75 16.05
CA LEU A 2 0.97 12.43 14.62
C LEU A 2 2.43 12.14 14.28
N THR A 3 3.38 12.90 14.85
CA THR A 3 4.82 12.69 14.62
C THR A 3 5.28 11.27 15.00
N LEU A 4 4.66 10.68 16.04
CA LEU A 4 4.94 9.31 16.44
C LEU A 4 4.52 8.29 15.38
N GLN A 5 3.32 8.45 14.81
CA GLN A 5 2.81 7.56 13.75
C GLN A 5 3.72 7.63 12.50
N VAL A 6 4.15 8.83 12.13
CA VAL A 6 5.12 9.04 11.04
C VAL A 6 6.43 8.30 11.31
N SER A 7 7.01 8.46 12.50
CA SER A 7 8.27 7.78 12.85
C SER A 7 8.14 6.26 12.88
N GLN A 8 6.99 5.73 13.34
CA GLN A 8 6.69 4.30 13.32
C GLN A 8 6.62 3.76 11.88
N LEU A 9 5.91 4.47 11.00
CA LEU A 9 5.81 4.10 9.58
C LEU A 9 7.17 4.20 8.86
N GLN A 10 7.97 5.22 9.16
CA GLN A 10 9.33 5.33 8.64
C GLN A 10 10.22 4.16 9.08
N SER A 11 10.11 3.74 10.34
CA SER A 11 10.83 2.57 10.85
C SER A 11 10.37 1.29 10.14
N LEU A 12 9.06 1.13 9.91
CA LEU A 12 8.51 0.00 9.15
C LEU A 12 9.01 0.00 7.71
N GLY A 13 9.04 1.16 7.06
CA GLY A 13 9.55 1.33 5.71
C GLY A 13 11.03 0.97 5.54
N GLY A 14 11.80 0.94 6.63
CA GLY A 14 13.18 0.45 6.64
C GLY A 14 13.32 -1.08 6.64
N SER A 15 12.22 -1.84 6.73
CA SER A 15 12.26 -3.30 6.69
C SER A 15 12.85 -3.82 5.38
N LYS A 16 13.82 -4.72 5.48
CA LYS A 16 14.42 -5.40 4.32
C LYS A 16 13.38 -6.17 3.51
N THR A 17 12.42 -6.82 4.15
CA THR A 17 11.35 -7.57 3.47
C THR A 17 10.50 -6.65 2.59
N ILE A 18 10.12 -5.49 3.11
CA ILE A 18 9.36 -4.47 2.38
C ILE A 18 10.19 -3.88 1.25
N GLN A 19 11.45 -3.52 1.53
CA GLN A 19 12.37 -2.94 0.55
C GLN A 19 12.65 -3.89 -0.61
N ASP A 20 12.96 -5.16 -0.34
CA ASP A 20 13.24 -6.18 -1.35
C ASP A 20 11.99 -6.44 -2.24
N LEU A 21 10.80 -6.50 -1.64
CA LEU A 21 9.53 -6.66 -2.38
C LEU A 21 9.31 -5.51 -3.36
N VAL A 22 9.42 -4.26 -2.88
CA VAL A 22 9.22 -3.06 -3.71
C VAL A 22 10.30 -2.95 -4.79
N LEU A 23 11.56 -3.21 -4.45
CA LEU A 23 12.67 -3.19 -5.39
C LEU A 23 12.49 -4.23 -6.51
N ALA A 24 12.20 -5.48 -6.16
CA ALA A 24 11.99 -6.56 -7.13
C ALA A 24 10.86 -6.21 -8.11
N CYS A 25 9.74 -5.68 -7.58
CA CYS A 25 8.61 -5.30 -8.39
C CYS A 25 8.93 -4.11 -9.32
N ASN A 26 9.61 -3.08 -8.80
CA ASN A 26 10.05 -1.92 -9.59
C ASN A 26 11.02 -2.31 -10.72
N LEU A 27 11.94 -3.25 -10.48
CA LEU A 27 12.87 -3.78 -11.49
C LEU A 27 12.13 -4.58 -12.57
N ALA A 28 11.14 -5.38 -12.17
CA ALA A 28 10.28 -6.13 -13.08
C ALA A 28 9.25 -5.25 -13.81
N ARG A 29 9.19 -3.94 -13.51
CA ARG A 29 8.18 -3.00 -14.03
C ARG A 29 6.74 -3.45 -13.79
N CYS A 30 6.49 -4.14 -12.68
CA CYS A 30 5.14 -4.58 -12.34
C CYS A 30 4.18 -3.37 -12.25
N GLY A 31 3.05 -3.45 -12.94
CA GLY A 31 2.07 -2.35 -12.93
C GLY A 31 2.57 -1.03 -13.52
N ASP A 32 3.62 -1.06 -14.34
CA ASP A 32 4.00 0.09 -15.16
C ASP A 32 2.91 0.33 -16.23
N PRO A 33 2.28 1.51 -16.29
CA PRO A 33 1.26 1.82 -17.30
C PRO A 33 1.75 1.70 -18.74
N GLN A 34 3.06 1.81 -19.00
CA GLN A 34 3.62 1.69 -20.34
C GLN A 34 3.80 0.24 -20.81
N THR A 35 3.99 -0.71 -19.90
CA THR A 35 4.26 -2.12 -20.23
C THR A 35 3.16 -3.07 -19.78
N GLN A 36 2.36 -2.69 -18.78
CA GLN A 36 1.29 -3.49 -18.20
C GLN A 36 -0.07 -3.00 -18.71
N THR A 37 -0.43 -3.40 -19.94
CA THR A 37 -1.73 -3.07 -20.55
C THR A 37 -2.93 -3.62 -19.78
N ASP A 38 -2.70 -4.60 -18.90
CA ASP A 38 -3.76 -5.37 -18.23
C ASP A 38 -4.09 -4.86 -16.82
N LEU A 39 -3.56 -3.71 -16.38
CA LEU A 39 -3.88 -3.13 -15.06
C LEU A 39 -5.40 -2.98 -14.83
N ASN A 40 -6.13 -2.57 -15.86
CA ASN A 40 -7.59 -2.48 -15.79
C ASN A 40 -8.25 -3.84 -15.56
N SER A 41 -7.69 -4.91 -16.14
CA SER A 41 -8.16 -6.27 -15.95
C SER A 41 -7.87 -6.77 -14.54
N LEU A 42 -6.70 -6.45 -13.99
CA LEU A 42 -6.33 -6.79 -12.60
C LEU A 42 -7.19 -6.02 -11.58
N GLU A 43 -7.45 -4.74 -11.83
CA GLU A 43 -8.38 -3.95 -11.03
C GLU A 43 -9.80 -4.53 -11.11
N ALA A 44 -10.28 -4.90 -12.30
CA ALA A 44 -11.59 -5.56 -12.46
C ALA A 44 -11.65 -6.91 -11.72
N GLU A 45 -10.59 -7.72 -11.78
CA GLU A 45 -10.49 -8.97 -11.02
C GLU A 45 -10.54 -8.70 -9.50
N TRP A 46 -9.83 -7.67 -9.03
CA TRP A 46 -9.86 -7.25 -7.62
C TRP A 46 -11.26 -6.81 -7.18
N GLN A 47 -11.95 -6.00 -7.99
CA GLN A 47 -13.32 -5.58 -7.71
C GLN A 47 -14.30 -6.75 -7.70
N ALA A 48 -14.14 -7.70 -8.63
CA ALA A 48 -14.94 -8.93 -8.62
C ALA A 48 -14.70 -9.75 -7.34
N ALA A 49 -13.45 -9.86 -6.88
CA ALA A 49 -13.11 -10.52 -5.62
C ALA A 49 -13.71 -9.80 -4.40
N ASN A 50 -13.73 -8.47 -4.40
CA ASN A 50 -14.40 -7.65 -3.38
C ASN A 50 -15.92 -7.92 -3.35
N ALA A 51 -16.58 -7.88 -4.51
CA ALA A 51 -18.02 -8.12 -4.63
C ALA A 51 -18.39 -9.55 -4.19
N ALA A 52 -17.60 -10.54 -4.58
CA ALA A 52 -17.80 -11.95 -4.22
C ALA A 52 -17.36 -12.28 -2.79
N ARG A 53 -16.59 -11.40 -2.14
CA ARG A 53 -15.93 -11.64 -0.83
C ARG A 53 -15.04 -12.88 -0.83
N ILE A 54 -14.27 -13.08 -1.91
CA ILE A 54 -13.38 -14.23 -2.09
C ILE A 54 -11.93 -13.76 -2.15
N ASP A 55 -11.04 -14.50 -1.48
CA ASP A 55 -9.59 -14.28 -1.56
C ASP A 55 -9.03 -15.14 -2.69
N ASN A 56 -9.18 -14.64 -3.91
CA ASN A 56 -8.61 -15.26 -5.11
C ASN A 56 -7.06 -15.14 -5.12
N PRO A 57 -6.35 -15.75 -6.08
CA PRO A 57 -4.89 -15.67 -6.14
C PRO A 57 -4.35 -14.24 -6.14
N LEU A 58 -5.00 -13.31 -6.85
CA LEU A 58 -4.59 -11.90 -6.87
C LEU A 58 -4.67 -11.26 -5.48
N VAL A 59 -5.79 -11.39 -4.78
CA VAL A 59 -5.96 -10.90 -3.40
C VAL A 59 -4.93 -11.53 -2.47
N LYS A 60 -4.78 -12.86 -2.52
CA LYS A 60 -3.82 -13.58 -1.70
C LYS A 60 -2.39 -13.12 -1.94
N SER A 61 -2.03 -12.73 -3.16
CA SER A 61 -0.68 -12.23 -3.45
C SER A 61 -0.36 -10.93 -2.70
N VAL A 62 -1.37 -10.13 -2.35
CA VAL A 62 -1.23 -8.86 -1.62
C VAL A 62 -1.38 -9.05 -0.11
N ILE A 63 -2.33 -9.87 0.35
CA ILE A 63 -2.60 -10.00 1.80
C ILE A 63 -1.86 -11.17 2.47
N ASN A 64 -1.33 -12.12 1.70
CA ASN A 64 -0.63 -13.31 2.18
C ASN A 64 0.78 -13.41 1.58
N ASN A 65 1.62 -12.43 1.88
CA ASN A 65 3.05 -12.45 1.54
C ASN A 65 3.89 -12.01 2.76
N PRO A 66 5.22 -12.21 2.74
CA PRO A 66 6.09 -11.88 3.88
C PRO A 66 5.98 -10.43 4.35
N ALA A 67 5.84 -9.46 3.43
CA ALA A 67 5.64 -8.06 3.81
C ALA A 67 4.27 -7.87 4.48
N ALA A 68 3.20 -8.47 3.96
CA ALA A 68 1.86 -8.40 4.57
C ALA A 68 1.84 -8.97 6.00
N THR A 69 2.63 -10.02 6.26
CA THR A 69 2.84 -10.56 7.62
C THR A 69 3.50 -9.51 8.53
N GLU A 70 4.54 -8.81 8.06
CA GLU A 70 5.18 -7.74 8.84
C GLU A 70 4.25 -6.54 9.06
N LEU A 71 3.47 -6.14 8.06
CA LEU A 71 2.47 -5.09 8.20
C LEU A 71 1.42 -5.48 9.25
N SER A 72 1.02 -6.75 9.29
CA SER A 72 0.06 -7.26 10.27
C SER A 72 0.62 -7.23 11.69
N ALA A 73 1.86 -7.68 11.88
CA ALA A 73 2.56 -7.59 13.17
C ALA A 73 2.77 -6.13 13.63
N PHE A 74 3.05 -5.22 12.68
CA PHE A 74 3.11 -3.79 12.95
C PHE A 74 1.77 -3.25 13.43
N ARG A 75 0.67 -3.54 12.72
CA ARG A 75 -0.68 -3.14 13.15
C ARG A 75 -1.04 -3.67 14.52
N GLU A 76 -0.70 -4.92 14.83
CA GLU A 76 -0.94 -5.51 16.16
C GLU A 76 -0.18 -4.77 17.27
N SER A 77 1.03 -4.30 16.97
CA SER A 77 1.86 -3.53 17.90
C SER A 77 1.41 -2.06 18.03
N PHE A 78 0.80 -1.51 16.98
CA PHE A 78 0.36 -0.11 16.87
C PHE A 78 -1.10 -0.03 16.39
N PRO A 79 -2.07 -0.39 17.25
CA PRO A 79 -3.47 -0.60 16.86
C PRO A 79 -4.22 0.65 16.38
N ASP A 80 -3.63 1.84 16.54
CA ASP A 80 -4.12 3.08 15.91
C ASP A 80 -4.02 3.02 14.37
N ASN A 81 -3.19 2.13 13.82
CA ASN A 81 -3.03 1.91 12.38
C ASN A 81 -4.00 0.82 11.88
N VAL A 82 -5.22 1.21 11.55
CA VAL A 82 -6.30 0.27 11.19
C VAL A 82 -6.08 -0.49 9.87
N GLU A 83 -5.43 0.14 8.90
CA GLU A 83 -5.08 -0.43 7.60
C GLU A 83 -3.69 0.08 7.20
N VAL A 84 -2.79 -0.83 6.81
CA VAL A 84 -1.43 -0.47 6.39
C VAL A 84 -1.16 -1.17 5.06
N ILE A 85 -0.63 -0.41 4.11
CA ILE A 85 -0.35 -0.88 2.75
C ILE A 85 1.04 -0.47 2.29
N VAL A 86 1.59 -1.21 1.33
CA VAL A 86 2.83 -0.88 0.62
C VAL A 86 2.53 -0.81 -0.87
N THR A 87 2.98 0.27 -1.50
CA THR A 87 2.86 0.44 -2.95
C THR A 87 4.23 0.52 -3.62
N ASN A 88 4.26 0.22 -4.92
CA ASN A 88 5.44 0.43 -5.75
C ASN A 88 5.45 1.85 -6.37
N LYS A 89 6.45 2.15 -7.21
CA LYS A 89 6.58 3.47 -7.86
C LYS A 89 5.50 3.78 -8.92
N TYR A 90 4.66 2.80 -9.25
CA TYR A 90 3.54 2.94 -10.18
C TYR A 90 2.18 2.89 -9.46
N GLY A 91 2.16 2.93 -8.13
CA GLY A 91 0.94 2.93 -7.33
C GLY A 91 0.30 1.56 -7.12
N LEU A 92 0.94 0.47 -7.55
CA LEU A 92 0.42 -0.89 -7.39
C LEU A 92 0.50 -1.32 -5.91
N ASN A 93 -0.60 -1.85 -5.37
CA ASN A 93 -0.63 -2.42 -4.02
C ASN A 93 0.10 -3.77 -3.98
N LEU A 94 1.23 -3.82 -3.25
CA LEU A 94 2.06 -5.03 -3.16
C LEU A 94 1.86 -5.81 -1.88
N ALA A 95 1.48 -5.13 -0.79
CA ALA A 95 1.22 -5.76 0.48
C ALA A 95 0.20 -4.94 1.27
N ALA A 96 -0.72 -5.61 1.96
CA ALA A 96 -1.71 -4.97 2.82
C ALA A 96 -2.08 -5.84 4.02
N THR A 97 -2.44 -5.21 5.13
CA THR A 97 -2.91 -5.91 6.35
C THR A 97 -4.29 -6.56 6.19
N GLN A 98 -5.02 -6.19 5.14
CA GLN A 98 -6.33 -6.70 4.79
C GLN A 98 -6.64 -6.39 3.32
N ARG A 99 -7.69 -7.00 2.76
CA ARG A 99 -8.14 -6.69 1.40
C ARG A 99 -8.67 -5.25 1.37
N THR A 100 -8.09 -4.45 0.48
CA THR A 100 -8.43 -3.03 0.31
C THR A 100 -9.48 -2.81 -0.78
N SER A 101 -9.99 -1.58 -0.89
CA SER A 101 -11.02 -1.23 -1.87
C SER A 101 -10.54 -1.27 -3.30
N ARG A 102 -9.23 -1.17 -3.56
CA ARG A 102 -8.64 -1.09 -4.90
C ARG A 102 -7.27 -1.76 -4.98
N TYR A 103 -6.89 -2.17 -6.18
CA TYR A 103 -5.60 -2.78 -6.44
C TYR A 103 -4.51 -1.74 -6.79
N SER A 104 -4.90 -0.64 -7.45
CA SER A 104 -3.99 0.47 -7.77
C SER A 104 -4.39 1.79 -7.08
N TYR A 105 -3.38 2.53 -6.62
CA TYR A 105 -3.48 3.84 -5.97
C TYR A 105 -2.80 4.96 -6.78
N LEU A 106 -2.42 4.69 -8.04
CA LEU A 106 -1.75 5.67 -8.92
C LEU A 106 -2.51 7.01 -9.02
N GLU A 107 -3.83 6.94 -8.96
CA GLU A 107 -4.72 8.10 -9.08
C GLU A 107 -5.02 8.82 -7.76
N GLU A 108 -4.48 8.35 -6.64
CA GLU A 108 -4.75 8.96 -5.34
C GLU A 108 -3.79 10.10 -5.01
N ASP A 109 -4.35 11.21 -4.51
CA ASP A 109 -3.59 12.43 -4.21
C ASP A 109 -2.53 12.21 -3.12
N TRP A 110 -2.85 11.40 -2.11
CA TRP A 110 -1.89 11.03 -1.07
C TRP A 110 -0.71 10.26 -1.66
N TRP A 111 -0.95 9.39 -2.64
CA TRP A 111 0.09 8.58 -3.27
C TRP A 111 0.98 9.45 -4.14
N ARG A 112 0.38 10.29 -5.00
CA ARG A 112 1.12 11.23 -5.85
C ARG A 112 1.97 12.19 -5.03
N THR A 113 1.42 12.69 -3.92
CA THR A 113 2.14 13.56 -2.99
C THR A 113 3.28 12.81 -2.32
N ALA A 114 3.04 11.60 -1.82
CA ALA A 114 4.07 10.85 -1.12
C ALA A 114 5.20 10.38 -2.05
N TYR A 115 4.87 9.94 -3.25
CA TYR A 115 5.85 9.57 -4.27
C TYR A 115 6.63 10.79 -4.78
N ASN A 116 5.95 11.92 -5.00
CA ASN A 116 6.54 13.19 -5.41
C ASN A 116 7.53 13.07 -6.59
N ASN A 117 7.11 12.38 -7.66
CA ASN A 117 7.96 12.09 -8.82
C ASN A 117 9.30 11.41 -8.45
N GLY A 118 9.31 10.58 -7.41
CA GLY A 118 10.49 9.90 -6.89
C GLY A 118 11.32 10.70 -5.89
N SER A 119 11.00 11.98 -5.64
CA SER A 119 11.69 12.78 -4.62
C SER A 119 11.29 12.40 -3.19
N GLY A 120 10.11 11.79 -3.04
CA GLY A 120 9.52 11.52 -1.74
C GLY A 120 8.96 12.77 -1.05
N ALA A 121 7.83 12.64 -0.38
CA ALA A 121 7.36 13.59 0.62
C ALA A 121 6.48 12.87 1.65
N ILE A 122 6.40 13.37 2.87
CA ILE A 122 5.43 12.85 3.83
C ILE A 122 4.09 13.51 3.53
N TYR A 123 3.04 12.70 3.41
CA TYR A 123 1.67 13.17 3.31
C TYR A 123 0.92 12.86 4.62
N ILE A 124 0.18 13.83 5.11
CA ILE A 124 -0.78 13.68 6.21
C ILE A 124 -2.08 14.32 5.72
N GLY A 125 -3.12 13.51 5.58
CA GLY A 125 -4.41 13.94 5.06
C GLY A 125 -5.33 14.56 6.12
N GLU A 126 -6.46 15.06 5.64
CA GLU A 126 -7.62 15.35 6.48
C GLU A 126 -8.41 14.05 6.78
N PRO A 127 -9.26 14.04 7.82
CA PRO A 127 -10.10 12.89 8.11
C PRO A 127 -11.05 12.54 6.95
N GLU A 128 -11.05 11.28 6.53
CA GLU A 128 -11.94 10.74 5.50
C GLU A 128 -12.58 9.42 5.92
N LEU A 129 -13.77 9.11 5.40
CA LEU A 129 -14.48 7.88 5.76
C LEU A 129 -13.82 6.67 5.09
N LEU A 130 -13.26 5.76 5.89
CA LEU A 130 -12.80 4.47 5.39
C LEU A 130 -13.94 3.46 5.35
N ALA A 131 -14.44 3.18 4.13
CA ALA A 131 -15.63 2.35 3.92
C ALA A 131 -15.51 0.93 4.50
N SER A 132 -14.30 0.35 4.56
CA SER A 132 -14.08 -1.01 5.07
C SER A 132 -14.36 -1.15 6.57
N ILE A 133 -14.24 -0.07 7.34
CA ILE A 133 -14.45 -0.05 8.81
C ILE A 133 -15.58 0.89 9.25
N GLY A 134 -16.12 1.70 8.34
CA GLY A 134 -17.24 2.61 8.61
C GLY A 134 -16.91 3.74 9.58
N ARG A 135 -15.64 4.18 9.64
CA ARG A 135 -15.19 5.25 10.54
C ARG A 135 -14.24 6.22 9.82
N PRO A 136 -14.19 7.49 10.25
CA PRO A 136 -13.17 8.42 9.77
C PRO A 136 -11.76 7.96 10.14
N VAL A 137 -10.83 8.08 9.19
CA VAL A 137 -9.40 7.82 9.34
C VAL A 137 -8.62 9.00 8.78
N ILE A 138 -7.35 9.13 9.18
CA ILE A 138 -6.40 10.02 8.53
C ILE A 138 -5.43 9.14 7.75
N ILE A 139 -5.21 9.44 6.47
CA ILE A 139 -4.15 8.82 5.70
C ILE A 139 -2.82 9.47 6.06
N ILE A 140 -1.84 8.65 6.46
CA ILE A 140 -0.44 9.05 6.57
C ILE A 140 0.33 8.20 5.57
N ALA A 141 1.04 8.85 4.64
CA ALA A 141 1.90 8.17 3.69
C ALA A 141 3.34 8.66 3.84
N VAL A 142 4.26 7.70 3.94
CA VAL A 142 5.70 7.94 4.04
C VAL A 142 6.39 7.35 2.81
N PRO A 143 7.36 8.04 2.21
CA PRO A 143 8.09 7.52 1.07
C PRO A 143 9.04 6.41 1.49
N LEU A 144 9.16 5.39 0.65
CA LEU A 144 10.18 4.35 0.77
C LEU A 144 11.40 4.77 -0.04
N TYR A 145 12.49 5.15 0.64
CA TYR A 145 13.75 5.47 -0.03
C TYR A 145 14.51 4.18 -0.33
N ALA A 146 15.08 4.09 -1.53
CA ALA A 146 15.98 3.00 -1.87
C ALA A 146 17.19 3.04 -0.94
N THR A 147 17.51 1.91 -0.33
CA THR A 147 18.78 1.73 0.37
C THR A 147 19.88 1.59 -0.67
N GLY A 148 20.86 2.51 -0.65
CA GLY A 148 22.03 2.47 -1.55
C GLY A 148 22.98 1.31 -1.26
#